data_AF-A0A1A0HA54-F1
#
_entry.id   AF-A0A1A0HA54-F1
#
_cell.length_a   1.000
_cell.length_b   1.000
_cell.length_c   1.000
_cell.angle_alpha   90.00
_cell.angle_beta   90.00
_cell.angle_gamma   90.00
#
_symmetry.space_group_name_H-M   'P 1'
#
loop_
_entity.id
_entity.type
_entity.pdbx_description
1 polymer ?
#
loop_
_entity_poly.entity_id
_entity_poly.type
_entity_poly.pdbx_seq_one_letter_code
_entity_poly.pdbx_strand_id
1 'polypeptide(L)'
;MSNLDQLVELLNKNNFKTRGFEQLLKEDYAPAGPAGSAANFEHAFDVIVENQRGVKLLGIPLFSGKSLLPLMDPPMYQRLDGVKVTLAHEAMANYPLPGVDWHWSWALWYVLMLYDVDESGWLYLTFWRPTSSWHGRYHVSDFVRRRLWVRRRHRDRQPGS
;
A
#
# COMPACT_ATOMS: atom_id res chain seq x y z
N MET A 1 -11.07 13.45 -11.80
CA MET A 1 -9.75 12.87 -11.49
C MET A 1 -9.83 11.39 -11.75
N SER A 2 -8.83 10.80 -12.41
CA SER A 2 -8.78 9.34 -12.52
C SER A 2 -8.63 8.74 -11.12
N ASN A 3 -9.08 7.49 -10.94
CA ASN A 3 -8.91 6.80 -9.67
C ASN A 3 -7.41 6.66 -9.31
N LEU A 4 -6.54 6.60 -10.32
CA LEU A 4 -5.10 6.49 -10.13
C LEU A 4 -4.47 7.81 -9.63
N ASP A 5 -4.97 8.97 -10.09
CA ASP A 5 -4.55 10.29 -9.58
C ASP A 5 -4.77 10.39 -8.06
N GLN A 6 -5.93 9.91 -7.59
CA GLN A 6 -6.26 9.91 -6.16
C GLN A 6 -5.28 9.05 -5.34
N LEU A 7 -4.86 7.90 -5.89
CA LEU A 7 -3.87 7.04 -5.23
C LEU A 7 -2.50 7.73 -5.17
N VAL A 8 -2.07 8.35 -6.27
CA VAL A 8 -0.78 9.08 -6.33
C VAL A 8 -0.78 10.25 -5.36
N GLU A 9 -1.85 11.04 -5.32
CA GLU A 9 -2.01 12.15 -4.37
C GLU A 9 -1.98 11.65 -2.92
N LEU A 10 -2.71 10.57 -2.62
CA LEU A 10 -2.73 9.94 -1.30
C LEU A 10 -1.32 9.50 -0.86
N LEU A 11 -0.56 8.86 -1.74
CA LEU A 11 0.80 8.40 -1.45
C LEU A 11 1.76 9.58 -1.24
N ASN A 12 1.71 10.59 -2.13
CA ASN A 12 2.55 11.78 -2.04
C ASN A 12 2.29 12.57 -0.75
N LYS A 13 1.02 12.75 -0.37
CA LYS A 13 0.61 13.40 0.88
C LYS A 13 1.19 12.73 2.13
N ASN A 14 1.47 11.43 2.05
CA ASN A 14 2.05 10.64 3.14
C ASN A 14 3.56 10.36 2.96
N ASN A 15 4.26 11.15 2.15
CA ASN A 15 5.71 11.06 1.90
C ASN A 15 6.17 9.73 1.29
N PHE A 16 5.29 9.04 0.54
CA PHE A 16 5.68 7.90 -0.27
C PHE A 16 6.09 8.38 -1.67
N LYS A 17 7.22 7.89 -2.16
CA LYS A 17 7.68 8.17 -3.52
C LYS A 17 6.78 7.43 -4.51
N THR A 18 6.24 8.17 -5.47
CA THR A 18 5.30 7.65 -6.49
C THR A 18 5.92 7.57 -7.90
N ARG A 19 7.23 7.83 -8.01
CA ARG A 19 7.96 7.76 -9.29
C ARG A 19 7.76 6.39 -9.94
N GLY A 20 7.33 6.39 -11.20
CA GLY A 20 6.89 5.22 -11.95
C GLY A 20 5.39 5.24 -12.28
N PHE A 21 4.56 5.87 -11.45
CA PHE A 21 3.14 6.06 -11.78
C PHE A 21 2.94 7.04 -12.94
N GLU A 22 3.88 7.95 -13.21
CA GLU A 22 3.73 8.91 -14.31
C GLU A 22 3.67 8.23 -15.69
N GLN A 23 4.18 7.00 -15.81
CA GLN A 23 4.06 6.18 -17.01
C GLN A 23 2.71 5.45 -17.07
N LEU A 24 2.25 4.87 -15.96
CA LEU A 24 0.93 4.22 -15.88
C LEU A 24 -0.22 5.20 -16.09
N LEU A 25 -0.11 6.42 -15.56
CA LEU A 25 -1.07 7.50 -15.79
C LEU A 25 -1.16 7.93 -17.27
N LYS A 26 -0.08 7.74 -18.04
CA LYS A 26 -0.09 7.99 -19.49
C LYS A 26 -0.70 6.83 -20.28
N GLU A 27 -0.56 5.59 -19.79
CA GLU A 27 -1.12 4.39 -20.42
C GLU A 27 -2.63 4.23 -20.15
N ASP A 28 -3.12 4.60 -18.95
CA ASP A 28 -4.57 4.66 -18.63
C ASP A 28 -5.33 5.67 -19.52
N TYR A 29 -4.60 6.52 -20.26
CA TYR A 29 -5.14 7.48 -21.23
C TYR A 29 -5.22 6.95 -22.67
N ALA A 30 -4.83 5.69 -22.94
CA ALA A 30 -5.08 5.05 -24.22
C ALA A 30 -6.52 4.50 -24.25
N PRO A 31 -7.42 5.00 -25.12
CA PRO A 31 -8.82 4.59 -25.08
C PRO A 31 -8.98 3.14 -25.51
N ALA A 32 -9.15 2.24 -24.54
CA ALA A 32 -9.56 0.87 -24.78
C ALA A 32 -11.07 0.83 -25.03
N GLY A 33 -11.47 0.84 -26.30
CA GLY A 33 -12.81 0.47 -26.74
C GLY A 33 -13.85 1.60 -26.79
N PRO A 34 -14.99 1.36 -27.44
CA PRO A 34 -16.03 2.37 -27.63
C PRO A 34 -16.58 2.80 -26.26
N ALA A 35 -16.83 4.11 -26.12
CA ALA A 35 -17.38 4.75 -24.93
C ALA A 35 -18.83 4.30 -24.63
N GLY A 36 -19.01 3.02 -24.31
CA GLY A 36 -20.28 2.40 -23.92
C GLY A 36 -20.31 2.22 -22.40
N SER A 37 -21.20 3.00 -21.75
CA SER A 37 -21.44 3.08 -20.30
C SER A 37 -20.20 3.36 -19.44
N ALA A 38 -19.89 4.65 -19.23
CA ALA A 38 -19.21 5.04 -17.99
C ALA A 38 -20.07 4.55 -16.82
N ALA A 39 -19.66 3.45 -16.18
CA ALA A 39 -20.41 2.87 -15.09
C ALA A 39 -20.57 3.93 -13.97
N ASN A 40 -21.78 4.04 -13.39
CA ASN A 40 -22.17 5.03 -12.38
C ASN A 40 -21.48 4.81 -11.01
N PHE A 41 -20.23 4.35 -10.98
CA PHE A 41 -19.53 4.03 -9.75
C PHE A 41 -18.45 5.06 -9.43
N GLU A 42 -18.44 5.51 -8.18
CA GLU A 42 -17.31 6.18 -7.58
C GLU A 42 -16.30 5.13 -7.12
N HIS A 43 -15.05 5.23 -7.56
CA HIS A 43 -13.98 4.35 -7.12
C HIS A 43 -13.06 5.05 -6.12
N ALA A 44 -12.49 4.28 -5.21
CA ALA A 44 -11.45 4.73 -4.30
C ALA A 44 -10.47 3.60 -3.97
N PHE A 45 -9.26 3.96 -3.54
CA PHE A 45 -8.25 3.02 -3.06
C PHE A 45 -8.08 3.10 -1.55
N ASP A 46 -7.90 1.93 -0.93
CA ASP A 46 -7.34 1.83 0.41
C ASP A 46 -5.91 1.29 0.33
N VAL A 47 -5.05 1.83 1.18
CA VAL A 47 -3.64 1.44 1.26
C VAL A 47 -3.29 1.13 2.71
N ILE A 48 -2.68 -0.04 2.93
CA ILE A 48 -2.16 -0.49 4.22
C ILE A 48 -0.66 -0.66 4.09
N VAL A 49 0.07 -0.24 5.11
CA VAL A 49 1.50 -0.54 5.27
C VAL A 49 1.63 -1.72 6.23
N GLU A 50 2.22 -2.81 5.73
CA GLU A 50 2.65 -3.95 6.55
C GLU A 50 4.09 -3.72 6.98
N ASN A 51 4.41 -3.91 8.26
CA ASN A 51 5.75 -3.80 8.82
C ASN A 51 6.18 -5.12 9.46
N GLN A 52 7.46 -5.46 9.34
CA GLN A 52 8.06 -6.64 9.95
C GLN A 52 9.47 -6.34 10.45
N ARG A 53 9.88 -7.00 11.53
CA ARG A 53 11.26 -6.98 12.03
C ARG A 53 11.94 -8.32 11.75
N GLY A 54 13.22 -8.33 11.44
CA GLY A 54 13.95 -9.57 11.19
C GLY A 54 15.33 -9.38 10.59
N VAL A 55 15.88 -10.47 10.08
CA VAL A 55 17.17 -10.53 9.41
C VAL A 55 17.12 -11.52 8.25
N LYS A 56 18.07 -11.43 7.31
CA LYS A 56 18.28 -12.46 6.30
C LYS A 56 19.47 -13.32 6.71
N LEU A 57 19.23 -14.60 6.97
CA LEU A 57 20.28 -15.57 7.32
C LEU A 57 20.52 -16.50 6.14
N LEU A 58 21.73 -16.48 5.57
CA LEU A 58 22.11 -17.31 4.41
C LEU A 58 21.11 -17.21 3.24
N GLY A 59 20.59 -16.01 2.98
CA GLY A 59 19.61 -15.76 1.91
C GLY A 59 18.15 -15.95 2.34
N ILE A 60 17.87 -16.62 3.45
CA ILE A 60 16.52 -16.88 3.94
C ILE A 60 16.01 -15.66 4.73
N PRO A 61 14.92 -15.00 4.32
CA PRO A 61 14.37 -13.87 5.04
C PRO A 61 13.57 -14.35 6.27
N LEU A 62 14.12 -14.13 7.47
CA LEU A 62 13.52 -14.45 8.76
C LEU A 62 12.89 -13.18 9.37
N PHE A 63 11.78 -12.74 8.79
CA PHE A 63 11.05 -11.55 9.22
C PHE A 63 9.64 -11.90 9.68
N SER A 64 9.15 -11.17 10.68
CA SER A 64 7.80 -11.35 11.21
C SER A 64 7.22 -10.03 11.71
N GLY A 65 5.90 -9.89 11.66
CA GLY A 65 5.20 -8.82 12.39
C GLY A 65 5.24 -9.03 13.90
N LYS A 66 5.43 -10.27 14.36
CA LYS A 66 5.44 -10.63 15.79
C LYS A 66 6.76 -10.32 16.48
N SER A 67 7.82 -10.04 15.73
CA SER A 67 9.13 -9.64 16.23
C SER A 67 9.30 -8.11 16.33
N LEU A 68 8.27 -7.34 15.97
CA LEU A 68 8.30 -5.88 16.12
C LEU A 68 8.43 -5.51 17.61
N LEU A 69 9.37 -4.63 17.90
CA LEU A 69 9.59 -4.11 19.24
C LEU A 69 8.56 -3.01 19.54
N PRO A 70 7.77 -3.14 20.62
CA PRO A 70 6.90 -2.07 21.06
C PRO A 70 7.67 -0.76 21.26
N LEU A 71 7.09 0.37 20.87
CA LEU A 71 7.65 1.73 20.93
C LEU A 71 8.78 2.05 19.95
N MET A 72 9.60 1.08 19.55
CA MET A 72 10.71 1.32 18.62
C MET A 72 10.30 1.11 17.16
N ASP A 73 9.47 0.09 16.90
CA ASP A 73 9.07 -0.26 15.55
C ASP A 73 7.66 0.22 15.22
N PRO A 74 7.34 0.49 13.94
CA PRO A 74 5.97 0.75 13.52
C PRO A 74 5.06 -0.47 13.76
N PRO A 75 3.74 -0.28 13.98
CA PRO A 75 2.79 -1.38 14.08
C PRO A 75 2.82 -2.33 12.87
N MET A 76 2.52 -3.62 13.10
CA MET A 76 2.48 -4.65 12.05
C MET A 76 1.63 -4.22 10.84
N TYR A 77 0.47 -3.62 11.09
CA TYR A 77 -0.35 -2.99 10.07
C TYR A 77 -0.67 -1.58 10.50
N GLN A 78 -0.51 -0.63 9.58
CA GLN A 78 -0.86 0.77 9.78
C GLN A 78 -1.39 1.38 8.49
N ARG A 79 -2.13 2.48 8.62
CA ARG A 79 -2.45 3.35 7.48
C ARG A 79 -1.22 4.17 7.08
N LEU A 80 -1.31 4.85 5.94
CA LEU A 80 -0.24 5.72 5.45
C LEU A 80 0.09 6.88 6.40
N ASP A 81 -0.87 7.31 7.23
CA ASP A 81 -0.71 8.32 8.28
C ASP A 81 0.02 7.80 9.54
N GLY A 82 0.39 6.51 9.56
CA GLY A 82 1.06 5.86 10.70
C GLY A 82 0.12 5.33 11.77
N VAL A 83 -1.21 5.51 11.64
CA VAL A 83 -2.17 5.01 12.61
C VAL A 83 -2.31 3.49 12.48
N LYS A 84 -2.16 2.79 13.61
CA LYS A 84 -2.30 1.33 13.71
C LYS A 84 -3.66 0.87 13.17
N VAL A 85 -3.62 -0.19 12.37
CA VAL A 85 -4.81 -0.92 11.90
C VAL A 85 -4.91 -2.22 12.68
N THR A 86 -6.06 -2.44 13.32
CA THR A 86 -6.37 -3.71 13.98
C THR A 86 -7.23 -4.55 13.05
N LEU A 87 -6.70 -5.70 12.64
CA LEU A 87 -7.41 -6.64 11.76
C LEU A 87 -7.93 -7.80 12.61
N ALA A 88 -9.21 -8.14 12.44
CA ALA A 88 -9.78 -9.33 13.07
C ALA A 88 -8.99 -10.56 12.59
N HIS A 89 -8.57 -11.40 13.54
CA HIS A 89 -7.74 -12.59 13.28
C HIS A 89 -6.42 -12.29 12.54
N GLU A 90 -5.91 -11.06 12.61
CA GLU A 90 -4.69 -10.61 11.92
C GLU A 90 -4.72 -10.80 10.38
N ALA A 91 -5.92 -10.92 9.80
CA ALA A 91 -6.11 -11.20 8.38
C ALA A 91 -6.50 -9.95 7.59
N MET A 92 -5.73 -9.63 6.54
CA MET A 92 -6.01 -8.47 5.66
C MET A 92 -7.36 -8.55 4.94
N ALA A 93 -7.90 -9.77 4.75
CA ALA A 93 -9.24 -9.97 4.21
C ALA A 93 -10.34 -9.31 5.07
N ASN A 94 -10.09 -9.16 6.38
CA ASN A 94 -11.02 -8.58 7.35
C ASN A 94 -10.86 -7.06 7.51
N TYR A 95 -10.15 -6.38 6.59
CA TYR A 95 -10.07 -4.92 6.61
C TYR A 95 -11.46 -4.30 6.38
N PRO A 96 -11.93 -3.39 7.25
CA PRO A 96 -13.27 -2.85 7.17
C PRO A 96 -13.41 -1.88 6.01
N LEU A 97 -14.60 -1.87 5.40
CA LEU A 97 -15.01 -0.80 4.49
C LEU A 97 -15.41 0.43 5.33
N PRO A 98 -15.23 1.66 4.80
CA PRO A 98 -15.53 2.87 5.57
C PRO A 98 -17.03 3.16 5.74
N GLY A 99 -17.89 2.50 4.96
CA GLY A 99 -19.34 2.68 4.99
C GLY A 99 -20.06 1.50 4.34
N VAL A 100 -21.38 1.42 4.57
CA VAL A 100 -22.25 0.34 4.07
C VAL A 100 -22.51 0.42 2.55
N ASP A 101 -22.29 1.60 1.96
CA ASP A 101 -22.42 1.88 0.54
C ASP A 101 -21.22 1.40 -0.28
N TRP A 102 -20.10 1.14 0.39
CA TRP A 102 -18.87 0.71 -0.26
C TRP A 102 -18.80 -0.79 -0.45
N HIS A 103 -18.22 -1.20 -1.58
CA HIS A 103 -18.00 -2.59 -1.94
C HIS A 103 -16.61 -2.77 -2.53
N TRP A 104 -15.94 -3.87 -2.20
CA TRP A 104 -14.66 -4.19 -2.82
C TRP A 104 -14.84 -4.45 -4.31
N SER A 105 -14.14 -3.68 -5.15
CA SER A 105 -14.09 -3.94 -6.60
C SER A 105 -13.01 -4.96 -6.93
N TRP A 106 -11.98 -5.07 -6.08
CA TRP A 106 -10.92 -6.06 -6.19
C TRP A 106 -11.11 -7.15 -5.14
N ALA A 107 -11.07 -8.40 -5.59
CA ALA A 107 -11.24 -9.56 -4.72
C ALA A 107 -10.13 -9.66 -3.64
N LEU A 108 -8.90 -9.28 -3.99
CA LEU A 108 -7.72 -9.39 -3.14
C LEU A 108 -7.01 -8.04 -2.97
N TRP A 109 -6.14 -8.00 -1.96
CA TRP A 109 -5.11 -6.98 -1.84
C TRP A 109 -3.98 -7.27 -2.81
N TYR A 110 -3.42 -6.22 -3.42
CA TYR A 110 -2.25 -6.30 -4.28
C TYR A 110 -1.07 -5.58 -3.65
N VAL A 111 0.14 -6.06 -3.93
CA VAL A 111 1.36 -5.40 -3.50
C VAL A 111 1.66 -4.23 -4.45
N LEU A 112 1.89 -3.05 -3.90
CA LEU A 112 2.37 -1.91 -4.68
C LEU A 112 3.87 -2.05 -4.96
N MET A 113 4.20 -2.42 -6.19
CA MET A 113 5.58 -2.57 -6.67
C MET A 113 6.15 -1.22 -7.15
N LEU A 114 6.23 -0.26 -6.25
CA LEU A 114 6.57 1.13 -6.59
C LEU A 114 8.00 1.47 -6.20
N TYR A 115 8.68 2.20 -7.09
CA TYR A 115 10.03 2.70 -6.85
C TYR A 115 11.01 1.53 -6.54
N ASP A 116 11.99 1.79 -5.69
CA ASP A 116 13.04 0.88 -5.22
C ASP A 116 12.50 -0.09 -4.18
N VAL A 117 11.71 -1.10 -4.61
CA VAL A 117 11.29 -2.24 -3.79
C VAL A 117 12.02 -3.51 -4.23
N ASP A 118 12.15 -4.49 -3.34
CA ASP A 118 12.62 -5.82 -3.73
C ASP A 118 11.60 -6.60 -4.58
N GLU A 119 11.98 -7.79 -5.03
CA GLU A 119 11.15 -8.69 -5.85
C GLU A 119 9.81 -9.07 -5.21
N SER A 120 9.69 -8.94 -3.89
CA SER A 120 8.47 -9.21 -3.12
C SER A 120 7.75 -7.93 -2.69
N GLY A 121 8.23 -6.75 -3.08
CA GLY A 121 7.66 -5.45 -2.74
C GLY A 121 8.10 -4.88 -1.39
N TRP A 122 9.13 -5.42 -0.76
CA TRP A 122 9.63 -4.90 0.51
C TRP A 122 10.57 -3.70 0.33
N LEU A 123 10.42 -2.77 1.26
CA LEU A 123 11.36 -1.70 1.55
C LEU A 123 12.02 -1.96 2.90
N TYR A 124 13.29 -1.63 3.03
CA TYR A 124 14.11 -1.84 4.22
C TYR A 124 14.51 -0.51 4.86
N LEU A 125 14.60 -0.52 6.18
CA LEU A 125 15.10 0.60 6.97
C LEU A 125 16.40 0.19 7.66
N THR A 126 17.47 0.90 7.32
CA THR A 126 18.78 0.72 7.95
C THR A 126 18.78 1.38 9.33
N PHE A 127 19.19 0.64 10.36
CA PHE A 127 19.17 1.07 11.77
C PHE A 127 19.77 2.47 12.04
N TRP A 128 20.81 2.87 11.30
CA TRP A 128 21.50 4.16 11.46
C TRP A 128 21.00 5.29 10.57
N ARG A 129 20.01 5.03 9.70
CA ARG A 129 19.48 6.05 8.79
C ARG A 129 18.26 6.74 9.39
N PRO A 130 17.96 7.98 8.97
CA PRO A 130 16.70 8.62 9.30
C PRO A 130 15.52 7.71 8.95
N THR A 131 14.46 7.71 9.76
CA THR A 131 13.24 6.90 9.58
C THR A 131 12.54 7.13 8.23
N SER A 132 12.94 8.15 7.48
CA SER A 132 12.48 8.47 6.13
C SER A 132 13.27 7.80 5.00
N SER A 133 14.39 7.12 5.28
CA SER A 133 15.30 6.56 4.28
C SER A 133 15.05 5.07 4.02
N TRP A 134 13.92 4.78 3.37
CA TRP A 134 13.55 3.44 2.92
C TRP A 134 14.13 3.13 1.54
N HIS A 135 14.55 1.88 1.32
CA HIS A 135 15.17 1.42 0.07
C HIS A 135 14.90 -0.07 -0.19
N GLY A 136 15.08 -0.54 -1.42
CA GLY A 136 14.65 -1.88 -1.86
C GLY A 136 15.72 -2.94 -1.67
N ARG A 137 16.99 -2.54 -1.61
CA ARG A 137 18.11 -3.46 -1.51
C ARG A 137 18.42 -3.81 -0.06
N TYR A 138 18.22 -5.07 0.30
CA TYR A 138 18.60 -5.55 1.64
C TYR A 138 20.10 -5.38 1.95
N HIS A 139 20.38 -4.85 3.13
CA HIS A 139 21.67 -4.80 3.80
C HIS A 139 21.59 -5.48 5.17
N VAL A 140 22.74 -5.97 5.68
CA VAL A 140 22.81 -6.69 6.97
C VAL A 140 22.38 -5.85 8.18
N SER A 141 22.41 -4.53 8.05
CA SER A 141 21.97 -3.55 9.05
C SER A 141 20.46 -3.22 8.99
N ASP A 142 19.73 -3.89 8.11
CA ASP A 142 18.30 -3.66 7.91
C ASP A 142 17.49 -4.64 8.74
N PHE A 143 17.04 -4.15 9.90
CA PHE A 143 16.27 -4.96 10.84
C PHE A 143 14.77 -4.79 10.69
N VAL A 144 14.32 -3.73 10.01
CA VAL A 144 12.90 -3.42 9.82
C VAL A 144 12.63 -3.31 8.33
N ARG A 145 11.52 -3.90 7.89
CA ARG A 145 11.02 -3.79 6.52
C ARG A 145 9.55 -3.42 6.50
N ARG A 146 9.11 -2.76 5.43
CA ARG A 146 7.71 -2.41 5.17
C ARG A 146 7.28 -2.76 3.76
N ARG A 147 5.99 -3.05 3.57
CA ARG A 147 5.37 -3.33 2.27
C ARG A 147 4.05 -2.58 2.17
N LEU A 148 3.75 -2.07 0.98
CA LEU A 148 2.47 -1.40 0.73
C LEU A 148 1.52 -2.37 0.05
N TRP A 149 0.33 -2.50 0.63
CA TRP A 149 -0.80 -3.23 0.08
C TRP A 149 -1.86 -2.24 -0.36
N VAL A 150 -2.42 -2.46 -1.55
CA VAL A 150 -3.51 -1.65 -2.11
C VAL A 150 -4.72 -2.51 -2.42
N ARG A 151 -5.92 -1.97 -2.18
CA ARG A 151 -7.17 -2.58 -2.62
C ARG A 151 -8.14 -1.53 -3.10
N ARG A 152 -8.84 -1.82 -4.20
CA ARG A 152 -9.81 -0.90 -4.80
C ARG A 152 -11.21 -1.23 -4.36
N ARG A 153 -11.95 -0.22 -3.93
CA ARG A 153 -13.40 -0.26 -3.66
C ARG A 153 -14.16 0.66 -4.58
N HIS A 154 -15.47 0.48 -4.59
CA HIS A 154 -16.42 1.27 -5.36
C HIS A 154 -17.73 1.43 -4.62
N ARG A 155 -18.52 2.43 -4.99
CA ARG A 155 -19.91 2.62 -4.57
C ARG A 155 -20.69 3.29 -5.69
N ASP A 156 -22.02 3.24 -5.61
CA ASP A 156 -22.88 3.98 -6.53
C ASP A 156 -22.68 5.50 -6.36
N ARG A 157 -22.52 6.21 -7.47
CA ARG A 157 -22.45 7.67 -7.48
C ARG A 157 -23.85 8.22 -7.22
N GLN A 158 -24.04 8.89 -6.08
CA GLN A 158 -25.33 9.50 -5.78
C GLN A 158 -25.60 10.66 -6.77
N PRO A 159 -26.82 10.75 -7.33
CA PRO A 159 -27.19 11.87 -8.19
C PRO A 159 -27.39 13.12 -7.32
N GLY A 160 -26.36 13.96 -7.20
CA GLY A 160 -26.51 15.30 -6.59
C GLY A 160 -25.33 15.91 -5.82
N SER A 161 -24.10 15.38 -5.92
CA SER A 161 -22.90 15.99 -5.29
C SER A 161 -21.92 16.63 -6.26
#